data_AF-A0A060T3S9-F1
#
_entry.id   AF-A0A060T3S9-F1
#
_cell.length_a   1.000
_cell.length_b   1.000
_cell.length_c   1.000
_cell.angle_alpha   90.00
_cell.angle_beta   90.00
_cell.angle_gamma   90.00
#
_symmetry.space_group_name_H-M   'P 1'
#
loop_
_entity.id
_entity.type
_entity.pdbx_description
1 polymer ?
#
loop_
_entity_poly.entity_id
_entity_poly.type
_entity_poly.pdbx_seq_one_letter_code
_entity_poly.pdbx_strand_id
1 'polypeptide(L)'
;MYVVIAGLVVRATLFALFPGLPQALDARVECTTAVSSWKRFQEGLYQYQHGGSPYSGGIFHQSPLLLGFFASIADTVPSQYWYLAVNCVYTIADVAAALALVRIARAKVNDTKFPSLSPAIVAAVYLFNPFTLLSTVARSTLTFTNSLITMAAAACVGGRPAQAMTVLALASCLSLYPMLLAPAFVSLGLENANGKGVSEKIVRLVMVFVVSVSLLVGWSYYIAQTWEFLESTYGIIVHFSELTPNIGLWWYYFIEMFDFFRPFFTYLFHIYVAAFSVPVAIRFSSYPLFALCTIVGICSTFKSYPETSDIGIYFSLLTLCKPVFSLVRYPLPVALVVLYTSVLAPTFYHLWIDLGSGNSNFFYAITLVYALGMILLLADSIWAVLRLEYDGGKDSSVVQI
;
A
#
# COMPACT_ATOMS: atom_id res chain seq x y z
N MET A 1 19.72 14.55 -0.82
CA MET A 1 20.10 14.03 -2.14
C MET A 1 20.95 12.78 -2.01
N TYR A 2 22.01 12.79 -1.21
CA TYR A 2 22.85 11.60 -0.93
C TYR A 2 22.07 10.33 -0.52
N VAL A 3 21.12 10.45 0.41
CA VAL A 3 20.27 9.33 0.86
C VAL A 3 19.50 8.68 -0.30
N VAL A 4 18.97 9.49 -1.23
CA VAL A 4 18.22 9.00 -2.40
C VAL A 4 19.14 8.29 -3.39
N ILE A 5 20.32 8.86 -3.64
CA ILE A 5 21.34 8.23 -4.49
C ILE A 5 21.77 6.89 -3.90
N ALA A 6 22.04 6.83 -2.59
CA ALA A 6 22.39 5.59 -1.91
C ALA A 6 21.28 4.54 -2.02
N GLY A 7 20.01 4.92 -1.83
CA GLY A 7 18.87 4.02 -2.02
C GLY A 7 18.75 3.47 -3.45
N LEU A 8 19.01 4.31 -4.47
CA LEU A 8 19.05 3.91 -5.87
C LEU A 8 20.20 2.93 -6.14
N VAL A 9 21.40 3.23 -5.62
CA VAL A 9 22.58 2.36 -5.75
C VAL A 9 22.33 0.99 -5.12
N VAL A 10 21.68 0.93 -3.95
CA VAL A 10 21.33 -0.35 -3.31
C VAL A 10 20.43 -1.19 -4.22
N ARG A 11 19.37 -0.62 -4.81
CA ARG A 11 18.47 -1.33 -5.72
C ARG A 11 19.19 -1.81 -6.98
N ALA A 12 19.96 -0.93 -7.61
CA ALA A 12 20.76 -1.28 -8.79
C ALA A 12 21.76 -2.40 -8.48
N THR A 13 22.41 -2.36 -7.31
CA THR A 13 23.36 -3.37 -6.86
C THR A 13 22.67 -4.71 -6.61
N LEU A 14 21.50 -4.72 -5.97
CA LEU A 14 20.74 -5.95 -5.75
C LEU A 14 20.33 -6.61 -7.05
N PHE A 15 19.82 -5.84 -8.01
CA PHE A 15 19.47 -6.37 -9.33
C PHE A 15 20.68 -6.86 -10.13
N ALA A 16 21.83 -6.18 -10.01
CA ALA A 16 23.04 -6.53 -10.76
C ALA A 16 23.78 -7.73 -10.17
N LEU A 17 23.92 -7.81 -8.84
CA LEU A 17 24.66 -8.89 -8.18
C LEU A 17 23.82 -10.17 -7.99
N PHE A 18 22.49 -10.04 -7.90
CA PHE A 18 21.60 -11.16 -7.64
C PHE A 18 20.45 -11.23 -8.68
N PRO A 19 20.75 -11.57 -9.95
CA PRO A 19 19.73 -11.57 -11.03
C PRO A 19 18.58 -12.56 -10.82
N GLY A 20 18.78 -13.63 -10.03
CA GLY A 20 17.72 -14.58 -9.66
C GLY A 20 16.85 -14.14 -8.48
N LEU A 21 17.26 -13.10 -7.75
CA LEU A 21 16.56 -12.64 -6.55
C LEU A 21 15.13 -12.15 -6.83
N PRO A 22 14.84 -11.40 -7.93
CA PRO A 22 13.47 -10.98 -8.24
C PRO A 22 12.49 -12.15 -8.38
N GLN A 23 12.89 -13.21 -9.09
CA GLN A 23 12.05 -14.38 -9.29
C GLN A 23 11.87 -15.18 -8.00
N ALA A 24 12.94 -15.31 -7.20
CA ALA A 24 12.86 -15.97 -5.90
C ALA A 24 11.91 -15.23 -4.95
N LEU A 25 11.95 -13.89 -4.92
CA LEU A 25 11.06 -13.08 -4.08
C LEU A 25 9.62 -13.00 -4.61
N ASP A 26 9.40 -12.97 -5.93
CA ASP A 26 8.04 -13.02 -6.50
C ASP A 26 7.34 -14.37 -6.25
N ALA A 27 8.08 -15.43 -5.90
CA ALA A 27 7.51 -16.69 -5.45
C ALA A 27 7.14 -16.69 -3.95
N ARG A 28 7.51 -15.65 -3.20
CA ARG A 28 7.26 -15.53 -1.76
C ARG A 28 5.91 -14.86 -1.51
N VAL A 29 5.03 -15.55 -0.81
CA VAL A 29 3.69 -15.07 -0.43
C VAL A 29 3.70 -13.83 0.47
N GLU A 30 4.87 -13.53 1.06
CA GLU A 30 5.08 -12.33 1.85
C GLU A 30 5.34 -11.10 0.97
N CYS A 31 5.98 -11.28 -0.19
CA CYS A 31 6.43 -10.18 -1.05
C CYS A 31 5.43 -9.84 -2.16
N THR A 32 4.71 -10.85 -2.66
CA THR A 32 3.71 -10.71 -3.74
C THR A 32 2.49 -11.59 -3.46
N THR A 33 1.38 -11.24 -4.10
CA THR A 33 0.09 -11.93 -3.97
C THR A 33 -0.49 -12.25 -5.35
N ALA A 34 -1.62 -12.95 -5.38
CA ALA A 34 -2.40 -13.20 -6.59
C ALA A 34 -2.65 -11.94 -7.43
N VAL A 35 -2.83 -10.78 -6.78
CA VAL A 35 -3.17 -9.50 -7.43
C VAL A 35 -1.97 -8.58 -7.67
N SER A 36 -0.76 -8.96 -7.24
CA SER A 36 0.44 -8.11 -7.34
C SER A 36 1.68 -8.77 -7.94
N SER A 37 1.66 -10.08 -8.18
CA SER A 37 2.79 -10.85 -8.72
C SER A 37 3.21 -10.41 -10.14
N TRP A 38 4.52 -10.30 -10.34
CA TRP A 38 5.11 -10.00 -11.65
C TRP A 38 5.02 -11.19 -12.60
N LYS A 39 5.22 -12.41 -12.13
CA LYS A 39 5.08 -13.62 -12.95
C LYS A 39 3.68 -13.71 -13.57
N ARG A 40 2.63 -13.53 -12.77
CA ARG A 40 1.24 -13.48 -13.26
C ARG A 40 1.04 -12.33 -14.25
N PHE A 41 1.67 -11.17 -14.00
CA PHE A 41 1.64 -10.05 -14.93
C PHE A 41 2.29 -10.37 -16.28
N GLN A 42 3.42 -11.08 -16.30
CA GLN A 42 4.09 -11.49 -17.54
C GLN A 42 3.23 -12.42 -18.39
N GLU A 43 2.48 -13.32 -17.76
CA GLU A 43 1.54 -14.20 -18.47
C GLU A 43 0.42 -13.41 -19.13
N GLY A 44 -0.16 -12.43 -18.41
CA GLY A 44 -1.18 -11.53 -18.98
C GLY A 44 -0.62 -10.66 -20.12
N LEU A 45 0.60 -10.13 -19.95
CA LEU A 45 1.29 -9.36 -20.99
C LEU A 45 1.56 -10.19 -22.25
N TYR A 46 2.01 -11.44 -22.06
CA TYR A 46 2.24 -12.36 -23.16
C TYR A 46 0.96 -12.63 -23.96
N GLN A 47 -0.16 -12.92 -23.27
CA GLN A 47 -1.45 -13.11 -23.93
C GLN A 47 -1.91 -11.87 -24.69
N TYR A 48 -1.77 -10.69 -24.07
CA TYR A 48 -2.11 -9.41 -24.68
C TYR A 48 -1.36 -9.18 -26.01
N GLN A 49 -0.04 -9.41 -26.03
CA GLN A 49 0.80 -9.21 -27.21
C GLN A 49 0.49 -10.19 -28.35
N HIS A 50 -0.08 -11.35 -28.04
CA HIS A 50 -0.47 -12.36 -29.05
C HIS A 50 -1.96 -12.28 -29.42
N GLY A 51 -2.65 -11.19 -29.06
CA GLY A 51 -4.05 -10.95 -29.41
C GLY A 51 -5.07 -11.79 -28.61
N GLY A 52 -4.64 -12.45 -27.54
CA GLY A 52 -5.50 -13.14 -26.60
C GLY A 52 -6.07 -12.21 -25.53
N SER A 53 -7.18 -12.60 -24.89
CA SER A 53 -7.73 -11.88 -23.73
C SER A 53 -6.91 -12.21 -22.49
N PRO A 54 -6.19 -11.24 -21.88
CA PRO A 54 -5.38 -11.46 -20.67
C PRO A 54 -6.21 -11.98 -19.49
N TYR A 55 -7.50 -11.68 -19.47
CA TYR A 55 -8.42 -11.95 -18.36
C TYR A 55 -9.17 -13.28 -18.48
N SER A 56 -9.07 -13.96 -19.63
CA SER A 56 -9.78 -15.24 -19.88
C SER A 56 -9.22 -16.42 -19.07
N GLY A 57 -7.95 -16.37 -18.69
CA GLY A 57 -7.24 -17.49 -18.06
C GLY A 57 -7.33 -17.56 -16.53
N GLY A 58 -7.95 -16.59 -15.87
CA GLY A 58 -8.09 -16.54 -14.41
C GLY A 58 -6.79 -16.34 -13.61
N ILE A 59 -5.64 -16.14 -14.28
CA ILE A 59 -4.34 -15.95 -13.62
C ILE A 59 -3.99 -14.46 -13.47
N PHE A 60 -4.37 -13.64 -14.44
CA PHE A 60 -4.05 -12.22 -14.49
C PHE A 60 -5.15 -11.38 -13.83
N HIS A 61 -4.77 -10.62 -12.80
CA HIS A 61 -5.69 -9.84 -11.96
C HIS A 61 -5.29 -8.36 -11.86
N GLN A 62 -4.38 -7.91 -12.71
CA GLN A 62 -3.85 -6.54 -12.66
C GLN A 62 -4.60 -5.62 -13.63
N SER A 63 -4.56 -4.32 -13.33
CA SER A 63 -5.26 -3.29 -14.09
C SER A 63 -4.83 -3.21 -15.56
N PRO A 64 -5.77 -3.02 -16.51
CA PRO A 64 -5.42 -2.79 -17.91
C PRO A 64 -4.52 -1.58 -18.12
N LEU A 65 -4.60 -0.56 -17.26
CA LEU A 65 -3.74 0.63 -17.34
C LEU A 65 -2.26 0.26 -17.18
N LEU A 66 -1.97 -0.61 -16.21
CA LEU A 66 -0.60 -1.08 -15.98
C LEU A 66 -0.16 -2.04 -17.10
N LEU A 67 -1.08 -2.89 -17.58
CA LEU A 67 -0.86 -3.75 -18.73
C LEU A 67 -0.44 -2.95 -19.97
N GLY A 68 -1.24 -1.95 -20.36
CA GLY A 68 -0.96 -1.11 -21.53
C GLY A 68 0.33 -0.31 -21.38
N PHE A 69 0.66 0.14 -20.17
CA PHE A 69 1.94 0.79 -19.88
C PHE A 69 3.13 -0.13 -20.14
N PHE A 70 3.11 -1.37 -19.62
CA PHE A 70 4.20 -2.32 -19.86
C PHE A 70 4.22 -2.89 -21.28
N ALA A 71 3.06 -3.03 -21.94
CA ALA A 71 2.99 -3.36 -23.37
C ALA A 71 3.70 -2.31 -24.21
N SER A 72 3.44 -1.03 -23.95
CA SER A 72 4.13 0.08 -24.63
C SER A 72 5.65 0.06 -24.43
N ILE A 73 6.11 -0.35 -23.24
CA ILE A 73 7.55 -0.53 -22.96
C ILE A 73 8.10 -1.75 -23.72
N ALA A 74 7.37 -2.86 -23.74
CA ALA A 74 7.79 -4.08 -24.41
C ALA A 74 7.90 -3.89 -25.93
N ASP A 75 7.03 -3.07 -26.53
CA ASP A 75 7.06 -2.75 -27.96
C ASP A 75 8.22 -1.82 -28.34
N THR A 76 8.71 -1.01 -27.40
CA THR A 76 9.77 0.00 -27.65
C THR A 76 11.17 -0.49 -27.26
N VAL A 77 11.28 -1.33 -26.24
CA VAL A 77 12.56 -1.79 -25.70
C VAL A 77 12.97 -3.12 -26.35
N PRO A 78 14.18 -3.24 -26.92
CA PRO A 78 14.69 -4.51 -27.44
C PRO A 78 14.68 -5.61 -26.37
N SER A 79 14.31 -6.84 -26.75
CA SER A 79 14.15 -7.98 -25.83
C SER A 79 15.36 -8.24 -24.93
N GLN A 80 16.58 -8.00 -25.42
CA GLN A 80 17.83 -8.13 -24.64
C GLN A 80 17.92 -7.18 -23.43
N TYR A 81 17.21 -6.05 -23.46
CA TYR A 81 17.18 -5.04 -22.39
C TYR A 81 15.90 -5.08 -21.56
N TRP A 82 14.97 -5.99 -21.83
CA TRP A 82 13.67 -6.07 -21.16
C TRP A 82 13.79 -6.10 -19.63
N TYR A 83 14.59 -7.02 -19.09
CA TYR A 83 14.75 -7.16 -17.64
C TYR A 83 15.36 -5.92 -16.98
N LEU A 84 16.31 -5.27 -17.66
CA LEU A 84 16.90 -4.02 -17.18
C LEU A 84 15.87 -2.90 -17.17
N ALA A 85 15.10 -2.76 -18.26
CA ALA A 85 14.05 -1.74 -18.36
C ALA A 85 12.99 -1.93 -17.26
N VAL A 86 12.53 -3.16 -17.04
CA VAL A 86 11.59 -3.48 -15.95
C VAL A 86 12.18 -3.10 -14.58
N ASN A 87 13.41 -3.51 -14.28
CA ASN A 87 14.08 -3.16 -13.02
C ASN A 87 14.21 -1.64 -12.82
N CYS A 88 14.54 -0.90 -13.89
CA CYS A 88 14.61 0.56 -13.87
C CYS A 88 13.23 1.17 -13.58
N VAL A 89 12.17 0.68 -14.22
CA VAL A 89 10.80 1.20 -14.02
C VAL A 89 10.33 1.00 -12.57
N TYR A 90 10.52 -0.18 -11.99
CA TYR A 90 10.21 -0.42 -10.57
C TYR A 90 11.06 0.46 -9.64
N THR A 91 12.36 0.59 -9.92
CA THR A 91 13.26 1.47 -9.15
C THR A 91 12.83 2.94 -9.23
N ILE A 92 12.40 3.42 -10.40
CA ILE A 92 11.93 4.79 -10.60
C ILE A 92 10.63 5.02 -9.82
N ALA A 93 9.68 4.09 -9.86
CA ALA A 93 8.43 4.21 -9.11
C ALA A 93 8.70 4.26 -7.59
N ASP A 94 9.55 3.38 -7.07
CA ASP A 94 9.90 3.37 -5.65
C ASP A 94 10.66 4.65 -5.23
N VAL A 95 11.63 5.11 -6.03
CA VAL A 95 12.32 6.38 -5.77
C VAL A 95 11.37 7.58 -5.88
N ALA A 96 10.39 7.55 -6.78
CA ALA A 96 9.37 8.60 -6.89
C ALA A 96 8.53 8.69 -5.61
N ALA A 97 8.19 7.56 -5.01
CA ALA A 97 7.51 7.51 -3.72
C ALA A 97 8.34 8.15 -2.61
N ALA A 98 9.64 7.81 -2.53
CA ALA A 98 10.58 8.41 -1.57
C ALA A 98 10.69 9.93 -1.75
N LEU A 99 10.78 10.40 -3.01
CA LEU A 99 10.85 11.81 -3.32
C LEU A 99 9.55 12.55 -2.97
N ALA A 100 8.39 11.92 -3.14
CA ALA A 100 7.11 12.45 -2.72
C ALA A 100 7.04 12.60 -1.19
N LEU A 101 7.46 11.59 -0.43
CA LEU A 101 7.57 11.66 1.03
C LEU A 101 8.53 12.76 1.49
N VAL A 102 9.68 12.92 0.83
CA VAL A 102 10.63 14.03 1.09
C VAL A 102 9.99 15.40 0.86
N ARG A 103 9.16 15.55 -0.18
CA ARG A 103 8.44 16.80 -0.44
C ARG A 103 7.45 17.10 0.67
N ILE A 104 6.69 16.10 1.13
CA ILE A 104 5.77 16.25 2.27
C ILE A 104 6.55 16.64 3.53
N ALA A 105 7.64 15.92 3.82
CA ALA A 105 8.48 16.18 4.97
C ALA A 105 9.03 17.61 4.98
N ARG A 106 9.53 18.12 3.84
CA ARG A 106 10.00 19.50 3.72
C ARG A 106 8.92 20.54 3.99
N ALA A 107 7.69 20.29 3.55
CA ALA A 107 6.57 21.19 3.80
C ALA A 107 6.11 21.19 5.27
N LYS A 108 6.29 20.06 5.98
CA LYS A 108 5.78 19.87 7.35
C LYS A 108 6.84 19.90 8.45
N VAL A 109 8.13 19.97 8.15
CA VAL A 109 9.20 19.87 9.16
C VAL A 109 9.17 21.02 10.18
N ASN A 110 8.75 22.20 9.74
CA ASN A 110 8.63 23.40 10.57
C ASN A 110 7.18 23.67 11.03
N ASP A 111 6.28 22.70 10.87
CA ASP A 111 4.90 22.82 11.34
C ASP A 111 4.89 22.90 12.88
N THR A 112 4.18 23.89 13.43
CA THR A 112 4.14 24.14 14.87
C THR A 112 3.22 23.18 15.62
N LYS A 113 2.21 22.64 14.95
CA LYS A 113 1.23 21.75 15.56
C LYS A 113 1.63 20.29 15.42
N PHE A 114 2.06 19.90 14.22
CA PHE A 114 2.33 18.48 13.91
C PHE A 114 3.52 18.31 12.96
N PRO A 115 4.75 18.50 13.46
CA PRO A 115 5.95 18.46 12.62
C PRO A 115 6.25 17.05 12.09
N SER A 116 6.89 17.00 10.92
CA SER A 116 7.48 15.77 10.37
C SER A 116 8.89 15.52 10.90
N LEU A 117 9.41 14.29 10.76
CA LEU A 117 10.85 14.04 10.88
C LEU A 117 11.62 14.72 9.74
N SER A 118 12.94 14.86 9.91
CA SER A 118 13.77 15.52 8.89
C SER A 118 13.62 14.82 7.54
N PRO A 119 13.62 15.55 6.40
CA PRO A 119 13.45 14.93 5.09
C PRO A 119 14.49 13.85 4.77
N ALA A 120 15.69 13.94 5.35
CA ALA A 120 16.72 12.93 5.20
C ALA A 120 16.36 11.62 5.95
N ILE A 121 15.81 11.72 7.17
CA ILE A 121 15.35 10.56 7.95
C ILE A 121 14.15 9.91 7.25
N VAL A 122 13.17 10.71 6.81
CA VAL A 122 12.00 10.19 6.07
C VAL A 122 12.44 9.42 4.81
N ALA A 123 13.37 9.98 4.03
CA ALA A 123 13.94 9.29 2.88
C ALA A 123 14.67 8.00 3.26
N ALA A 124 15.47 8.03 4.33
CA ALA A 124 16.25 6.89 4.76
C ALA A 124 15.34 5.75 5.25
N VAL A 125 14.32 6.08 6.06
CA VAL A 125 13.34 5.10 6.52
C VAL A 125 12.63 4.47 5.33
N TYR A 126 12.15 5.22 4.34
CA TYR A 126 11.50 4.61 3.18
C TYR A 126 12.44 3.76 2.32
N LEU A 127 13.62 4.30 1.96
CA LEU A 127 14.49 3.68 0.97
C LEU A 127 15.29 2.48 1.49
N PHE A 128 15.56 2.44 2.80
CA PHE A 128 16.28 1.36 3.46
C PHE A 128 15.38 0.47 4.33
N ASN A 129 14.05 0.68 4.28
CA ASN A 129 13.12 -0.24 4.88
C ASN A 129 13.15 -1.58 4.13
N PRO A 130 13.43 -2.72 4.82
CA PRO A 130 13.49 -4.02 4.16
C PRO A 130 12.17 -4.37 3.45
N PHE A 131 11.02 -3.93 3.96
CA PHE A 131 9.71 -4.28 3.40
C PHE A 131 9.44 -3.62 2.04
N THR A 132 9.78 -2.33 1.87
CA THR A 132 9.66 -1.62 0.59
C THR A 132 10.73 -2.10 -0.41
N LEU A 133 11.93 -2.38 0.09
CA LEU A 133 13.03 -2.92 -0.70
C LEU A 133 12.68 -4.29 -1.27
N LEU A 134 12.18 -5.22 -0.43
CA LEU A 134 11.75 -6.55 -0.85
C LEU A 134 10.65 -6.47 -1.90
N SER A 135 9.62 -5.63 -1.70
CA SER A 135 8.53 -5.45 -2.66
C SER A 135 9.02 -4.92 -4.02
N THR A 136 9.95 -3.96 -4.02
CA THR A 136 10.54 -3.41 -5.25
C THR A 136 11.37 -4.45 -5.99
N VAL A 137 12.21 -5.21 -5.28
CA VAL A 137 13.06 -6.24 -5.88
C VAL A 137 12.23 -7.44 -6.37
N ALA A 138 11.16 -7.79 -5.66
CA ALA A 138 10.17 -8.78 -6.08
C ALA A 138 9.33 -8.32 -7.28
N ARG A 139 9.45 -7.06 -7.70
CA ARG A 139 8.64 -6.44 -8.77
C ARG A 139 7.14 -6.50 -8.47
N SER A 140 6.74 -6.32 -7.21
CA SER A 140 5.33 -6.22 -6.87
C SER A 140 4.72 -4.96 -7.50
N THR A 141 3.59 -5.12 -8.18
CA THR A 141 2.85 -4.01 -8.79
C THR A 141 2.34 -2.99 -7.76
N LEU A 142 2.26 -3.34 -6.47
CA LEU A 142 1.92 -2.37 -5.42
C LEU A 142 2.94 -1.25 -5.28
N THR A 143 4.17 -1.42 -5.76
CA THR A 143 5.18 -0.34 -5.83
C THR A 143 4.63 0.88 -6.57
N PHE A 144 3.89 0.67 -7.67
CA PHE A 144 3.26 1.76 -8.43
C PHE A 144 2.12 2.40 -7.65
N THR A 145 1.25 1.59 -7.02
CA THR A 145 0.15 2.07 -6.20
C THR A 145 0.65 2.93 -5.04
N ASN A 146 1.69 2.48 -4.33
CA ASN A 146 2.31 3.20 -3.21
C ASN A 146 3.00 4.49 -3.66
N SER A 147 3.66 4.49 -4.82
CA SER A 147 4.16 5.70 -5.46
C SER A 147 3.04 6.70 -5.74
N LEU A 148 1.92 6.26 -6.31
CA LEU A 148 0.80 7.15 -6.60
C LEU A 148 0.14 7.70 -5.34
N ILE A 149 -0.02 6.90 -4.28
CA ILE A 149 -0.57 7.37 -2.99
C ILE A 149 0.32 8.47 -2.40
N THR A 150 1.63 8.27 -2.36
CA THR A 150 2.57 9.27 -1.81
C THR A 150 2.66 10.52 -2.69
N MET A 151 2.64 10.35 -4.02
CA MET A 151 2.60 11.47 -4.97
C MET A 151 1.31 12.28 -4.84
N ALA A 152 0.15 11.63 -4.68
CA ALA A 152 -1.11 12.30 -4.40
C ALA A 152 -1.01 13.09 -3.09
N ALA A 153 -0.45 12.49 -2.03
CA ALA A 153 -0.30 13.16 -0.74
C ALA A 153 0.62 14.38 -0.85
N ALA A 154 1.72 14.26 -1.59
CA ALA A 154 2.62 15.37 -1.87
C ALA A 154 1.97 16.49 -2.69
N ALA A 155 1.14 16.15 -3.69
CA ALA A 155 0.39 17.13 -4.46
C ALA A 155 -0.63 17.88 -3.59
N CYS A 156 -1.31 17.17 -2.69
CA CYS A 156 -2.28 17.76 -1.77
C CYS A 156 -1.61 18.73 -0.78
N VAL A 157 -0.53 18.30 -0.12
CA VAL A 157 0.28 19.14 0.78
C VAL A 157 0.90 20.33 0.03
N GLY A 158 1.25 20.16 -1.25
CA GLY A 158 1.72 21.22 -2.13
C GLY A 158 0.65 22.19 -2.64
N GLY A 159 -0.58 22.12 -2.11
CA GLY A 159 -1.68 23.04 -2.46
C GLY A 159 -2.42 22.70 -3.76
N ARG A 160 -2.29 21.48 -4.28
CA ARG A 160 -2.94 21.02 -5.53
C ARG A 160 -3.89 19.84 -5.28
N PRO A 161 -4.95 20.02 -4.46
CA PRO A 161 -5.81 18.91 -4.05
C PRO A 161 -6.59 18.27 -5.20
N ALA A 162 -6.96 19.02 -6.25
CA ALA A 162 -7.60 18.43 -7.43
C ALA A 162 -6.66 17.45 -8.15
N GLN A 163 -5.37 17.79 -8.31
CA GLN A 163 -4.36 16.88 -8.87
C GLN A 163 -4.14 15.66 -7.96
N ALA A 164 -4.19 15.86 -6.64
CA ALA A 164 -4.13 14.74 -5.70
C ALA A 164 -5.29 13.76 -5.91
N MET A 165 -6.51 14.24 -6.10
CA MET A 165 -7.67 13.38 -6.36
C MET A 165 -7.57 12.64 -7.70
N THR A 166 -7.01 13.26 -8.75
CA THR A 166 -6.80 12.56 -10.03
C THR A 166 -5.73 11.46 -9.92
N VAL A 167 -4.63 11.73 -9.19
CA VAL A 167 -3.59 10.73 -8.94
C VAL A 167 -4.09 9.61 -8.03
N LEU A 168 -4.93 9.92 -7.03
CA LEU A 168 -5.59 8.93 -6.19
C LEU A 168 -6.56 8.06 -6.99
N ALA A 169 -7.29 8.64 -7.95
CA ALA A 169 -8.14 7.89 -8.86
C ALA A 169 -7.32 6.88 -9.68
N LEU A 170 -6.15 7.28 -10.18
CA LEU A 170 -5.23 6.36 -10.84
C LEU A 170 -4.76 5.24 -9.90
N ALA A 171 -4.39 5.54 -8.67
CA ALA A 171 -4.05 4.51 -7.68
C ALA A 171 -5.21 3.54 -7.43
N SER A 172 -6.44 4.06 -7.36
CA SER A 172 -7.68 3.28 -7.16
C SER A 172 -8.05 2.42 -8.38
N CYS A 173 -7.57 2.80 -9.57
CA CYS A 173 -7.69 1.98 -10.78
C CYS A 173 -6.55 0.96 -10.94
N LEU A 174 -5.44 1.10 -10.20
CA LEU A 174 -4.39 0.08 -10.15
C LEU A 174 -4.65 -0.98 -9.07
N SER A 175 -5.28 -0.59 -7.96
CA SER A 175 -5.69 -1.47 -6.87
C SER A 175 -6.95 -0.92 -6.21
N LEU A 176 -7.75 -1.77 -5.57
CA LEU A 176 -9.06 -1.38 -5.02
C LEU A 176 -8.97 -0.46 -3.78
N TYR A 177 -8.13 -0.80 -2.81
CA TYR A 177 -8.11 -0.16 -1.49
C TYR A 177 -7.75 1.34 -1.42
N PRO A 178 -6.92 1.92 -2.32
CA PRO A 178 -6.66 3.35 -2.36
C PRO A 178 -7.91 4.24 -2.39
N MET A 179 -9.05 3.74 -2.91
CA MET A 179 -10.31 4.50 -2.89
C MET A 179 -10.77 4.85 -1.48
N LEU A 180 -10.45 4.01 -0.48
CA LEU A 180 -10.77 4.25 0.93
C LEU A 180 -9.96 5.41 1.54
N LEU A 181 -8.94 5.92 0.84
CA LEU A 181 -8.18 7.07 1.29
C LEU A 181 -8.86 8.40 0.89
N ALA A 182 -9.87 8.36 0.02
CA ALA A 182 -10.50 9.58 -0.52
C ALA A 182 -11.00 10.55 0.57
N PRO A 183 -11.64 10.11 1.68
CA PRO A 183 -12.03 11.02 2.76
C PRO A 183 -10.84 11.72 3.43
N ALA A 184 -9.72 11.03 3.66
CA ALA A 184 -8.51 11.64 4.20
C ALA A 184 -7.86 12.62 3.21
N PHE A 185 -7.89 12.33 1.91
CA PHE A 185 -7.41 13.25 0.88
C PHE A 185 -8.26 14.52 0.77
N VAL A 186 -9.59 14.38 0.90
CA VAL A 186 -10.51 15.53 0.98
C VAL A 186 -10.17 16.35 2.22
N SER A 187 -10.02 15.73 3.39
CA SER A 187 -9.63 16.41 4.62
C SER A 187 -8.29 17.15 4.49
N LEU A 188 -7.28 16.50 3.89
CA LEU A 188 -5.97 17.09 3.61
C LEU A 188 -6.06 18.29 2.66
N GLY A 189 -6.92 18.23 1.65
CA GLY A 189 -7.14 19.33 0.71
C GLY A 189 -7.85 20.53 1.32
N LEU A 190 -8.49 20.35 2.47
CA LEU A 190 -9.20 21.39 3.22
C LEU A 190 -8.36 22.02 4.34
N GLU A 191 -7.17 21.49 4.64
CA GLU A 191 -6.33 21.94 5.77
C GLU A 191 -6.09 23.46 5.78
N ASN A 192 -5.91 24.05 4.59
CA ASN A 192 -5.68 25.49 4.41
C ASN A 192 -6.93 26.28 3.94
N ALA A 193 -8.12 25.67 3.98
CA ALA A 193 -9.34 26.32 3.53
C ALA A 193 -9.91 27.24 4.63
N ASN A 194 -9.94 28.55 4.36
CA ASN A 194 -10.74 29.48 5.15
C ASN A 194 -12.22 29.08 5.00
N GLY A 195 -12.95 28.93 6.11
CA GLY A 195 -14.26 28.26 6.22
C GLY A 195 -15.41 28.69 5.26
N LYS A 196 -15.20 29.66 4.37
CA LYS A 196 -16.10 29.97 3.26
C LYS A 196 -15.93 28.97 2.12
N GLY A 197 -17.02 28.36 1.66
CA GLY A 197 -17.04 27.45 0.51
C GLY A 197 -16.44 26.06 0.76
N VAL A 198 -16.40 25.59 2.01
CA VAL A 198 -15.90 24.24 2.35
C VAL A 198 -16.74 23.15 1.68
N SER A 199 -18.06 23.27 1.72
CA SER A 199 -18.98 22.32 1.06
C SER A 199 -18.75 22.26 -0.45
N GLU A 200 -18.60 23.41 -1.12
CA GLU A 200 -18.30 23.49 -2.55
C GLU A 200 -16.96 22.83 -2.88
N LYS A 201 -15.92 23.05 -2.07
CA LYS A 201 -14.62 22.39 -2.23
C LYS A 201 -14.72 20.88 -2.06
N ILE A 202 -15.45 20.40 -1.05
CA ILE A 202 -15.68 18.96 -0.85
C ILE A 202 -16.34 18.36 -2.09
N VAL A 203 -17.46 18.93 -2.53
CA VAL A 203 -18.19 18.48 -3.72
C VAL A 203 -17.27 18.48 -4.94
N ARG A 204 -16.48 19.54 -5.14
CA ARG A 204 -15.52 19.61 -6.25
C ARG A 204 -14.48 18.50 -6.18
N LEU A 205 -13.87 18.22 -5.03
CA LEU A 205 -12.84 17.19 -4.90
C LEU A 205 -13.41 15.79 -5.11
N VAL A 206 -14.60 15.51 -4.56
CA VAL A 206 -15.32 14.25 -4.79
C VAL A 206 -15.67 14.10 -6.27
N MET A 207 -16.19 15.15 -6.91
CA MET A 207 -16.49 15.13 -8.35
C MET A 207 -15.24 14.90 -9.20
N VAL A 208 -14.12 15.55 -8.89
CA VAL A 208 -12.86 15.32 -9.60
C VAL A 208 -12.42 13.85 -9.48
N PHE A 209 -12.53 13.26 -8.29
CA PHE A 209 -12.22 11.85 -8.09
C PHE A 209 -13.13 10.94 -8.91
N VAL A 210 -14.45 11.09 -8.79
CA VAL A 210 -15.44 10.26 -9.49
C VAL A 210 -15.26 10.37 -11.01
N VAL A 211 -15.14 11.58 -11.55
CA VAL A 211 -14.92 11.80 -13.00
C VAL A 211 -13.60 11.17 -13.44
N SER A 212 -12.53 11.32 -12.66
CA SER A 212 -11.23 10.72 -12.99
C SER A 212 -11.29 9.19 -13.01
N VAL A 213 -11.94 8.57 -12.01
CA VAL A 213 -12.15 7.11 -11.98
C VAL A 213 -12.93 6.67 -13.21
N SER A 214 -14.05 7.34 -13.53
CA SER A 214 -14.86 7.00 -14.71
C SER A 214 -14.07 7.08 -16.01
N LEU A 215 -13.26 8.13 -16.19
CA LEU A 215 -12.41 8.28 -17.38
C LEU A 215 -11.32 7.20 -17.45
N LEU A 216 -10.69 6.88 -16.33
CA LEU A 216 -9.65 5.84 -16.25
C LEU A 216 -10.21 4.43 -16.44
N VAL A 217 -11.42 4.15 -15.98
CA VAL A 217 -12.14 2.90 -16.28
C VAL A 217 -12.48 2.83 -17.77
N GLY A 218 -12.91 3.95 -18.38
CA GLY A 218 -13.11 4.04 -19.84
C GLY A 218 -11.81 3.78 -20.63
N TRP A 219 -10.68 4.34 -20.17
CA TRP A 219 -9.35 4.03 -20.74
C TRP A 219 -9.00 2.55 -20.54
N SER A 220 -9.27 2.00 -19.36
CA SER A 220 -9.02 0.58 -19.06
C SER A 220 -9.78 -0.33 -20.02
N TYR A 221 -11.04 -0.01 -20.32
CA TYR A 221 -11.83 -0.70 -21.34
C TYR A 221 -11.21 -0.56 -22.74
N TYR A 222 -10.74 0.63 -23.11
CA TYR A 222 -10.04 0.84 -24.38
C TYR A 222 -8.75 0.00 -24.51
N ILE A 223 -8.02 -0.25 -23.43
CA ILE A 223 -6.85 -1.14 -23.48
C ILE A 223 -7.27 -2.61 -23.53
N ALA A 224 -8.17 -3.03 -22.64
CA ALA A 224 -8.56 -4.43 -22.47
C ALA A 224 -9.47 -4.95 -23.59
N GLN A 225 -10.23 -4.05 -24.25
CA GLN A 225 -11.27 -4.38 -25.26
C GLN A 225 -12.38 -5.32 -24.75
N THR A 226 -12.53 -5.45 -23.43
CA THR A 226 -13.55 -6.26 -22.76
C THR A 226 -13.91 -5.63 -21.42
N TRP A 227 -15.08 -5.96 -20.85
CA TRP A 227 -15.45 -5.60 -19.48
C TRP A 227 -15.05 -6.67 -18.44
N GLU A 228 -14.58 -7.84 -18.89
CA GLU A 228 -14.13 -8.94 -18.02
C GLU A 228 -13.01 -8.53 -17.04
N PHE A 229 -12.24 -7.49 -17.38
CA PHE A 229 -11.22 -6.96 -16.47
C PHE A 229 -11.79 -6.47 -15.15
N LEU A 230 -13.05 -6.00 -15.11
CA LEU A 230 -13.66 -5.51 -13.87
C LEU A 230 -13.78 -6.64 -12.85
N GLU A 231 -14.32 -7.78 -13.27
CA GLU A 231 -14.42 -8.96 -12.42
C GLU A 231 -13.04 -9.53 -12.10
N SER A 232 -12.16 -9.60 -13.10
CA SER A 232 -10.83 -10.20 -12.92
C SER A 232 -9.87 -9.36 -12.08
N THR A 233 -10.01 -8.02 -12.08
CA THR A 233 -9.13 -7.09 -11.34
C THR A 233 -9.71 -6.69 -9.99
N TYR A 234 -11.01 -6.37 -9.94
CA TYR A 234 -11.66 -5.87 -8.72
C TYR A 234 -12.58 -6.92 -8.11
N GLY A 235 -13.31 -7.69 -8.93
CA GLY A 235 -14.17 -8.79 -8.47
C GLY A 235 -13.39 -9.84 -7.67
N ILE A 236 -12.17 -10.20 -8.10
CA ILE A 236 -11.27 -11.10 -7.34
C ILE A 236 -10.96 -10.60 -5.92
N ILE A 237 -10.93 -9.29 -5.72
CA ILE A 237 -10.69 -8.64 -4.43
C ILE A 237 -11.98 -8.61 -3.60
N VAL A 238 -13.11 -8.26 -4.23
CA VAL A 238 -14.43 -8.12 -3.59
C VAL A 238 -15.03 -9.48 -3.20
N HIS A 239 -14.86 -10.49 -4.04
CA HIS A 239 -15.35 -11.85 -3.80
C HIS A 239 -14.34 -12.72 -3.04
N PHE A 240 -13.07 -12.29 -2.98
CA PHE A 240 -11.96 -13.04 -2.38
C PHE A 240 -11.89 -14.49 -2.87
N SER A 241 -11.96 -14.68 -4.19
CA SER A 241 -12.04 -16.02 -4.81
C SER A 241 -10.69 -16.75 -4.88
N GLU A 242 -9.56 -16.04 -4.86
CA GLU A 242 -8.22 -16.65 -4.80
C GLU A 242 -7.78 -16.82 -3.35
N LEU A 243 -7.92 -18.03 -2.82
CA LEU A 243 -7.56 -18.36 -1.43
C LEU A 243 -6.04 -18.60 -1.22
N THR A 244 -5.20 -18.13 -2.15
CA THR A 244 -3.74 -18.30 -2.04
C THR A 244 -3.22 -17.72 -0.72
N PRO A 245 -2.32 -18.45 -0.01
CA PRO A 245 -1.75 -17.97 1.24
C PRO A 245 -1.07 -16.61 1.06
N ASN A 246 -1.19 -15.75 2.06
CA ASN A 246 -0.54 -14.45 2.13
C ASN A 246 -0.34 -14.07 3.61
N ILE A 247 0.19 -12.87 3.90
CA ILE A 247 0.44 -12.44 5.28
C ILE A 247 -0.82 -11.91 6.01
N GLY A 248 -1.97 -11.95 5.34
CA GLY A 248 -3.23 -11.40 5.82
C GLY A 248 -4.08 -12.37 6.62
N LEU A 249 -5.15 -11.82 7.20
CA LEU A 249 -6.10 -12.54 8.04
C LEU A 249 -7.14 -13.36 7.26
N TRP A 250 -7.26 -13.12 5.96
CA TRP A 250 -8.38 -13.62 5.16
C TRP A 250 -8.18 -15.09 4.74
N TRP A 251 -7.05 -15.40 4.09
CA TRP A 251 -6.87 -16.65 3.35
C TRP A 251 -7.19 -17.91 4.18
N TYR A 252 -6.65 -18.01 5.39
CA TYR A 252 -6.83 -19.19 6.23
C TYR A 252 -8.26 -19.26 6.79
N TYR A 253 -8.81 -18.12 7.22
CA TYR A 253 -10.19 -18.03 7.71
C TYR A 253 -11.21 -18.47 6.64
N PHE A 254 -11.02 -18.05 5.39
CA PHE A 254 -11.91 -18.41 4.29
C PHE A 254 -11.68 -19.84 3.78
N ILE A 255 -10.47 -20.41 3.91
CA ILE A 255 -10.21 -21.82 3.58
C ILE A 255 -10.98 -22.76 4.53
N GLU A 256 -10.96 -22.48 5.83
CA GLU A 256 -11.63 -23.33 6.83
C GLU A 256 -13.16 -23.19 6.83
N MET A 257 -13.69 -22.17 6.16
CA MET A 257 -15.10 -21.84 6.15
C MET A 257 -15.89 -22.66 5.12
N PHE A 258 -17.09 -23.11 5.50
CA PHE A 258 -18.04 -23.70 4.55
C PHE A 258 -18.50 -22.68 3.51
N ASP A 259 -18.67 -23.13 2.26
CA ASP A 259 -19.12 -22.32 1.12
C ASP A 259 -20.36 -21.48 1.42
N PHE A 260 -21.31 -22.06 2.14
CA PHE A 260 -22.55 -21.39 2.49
C PHE A 260 -22.35 -20.07 3.25
N PHE A 261 -21.32 -19.97 4.09
CA PHE A 261 -21.06 -18.78 4.90
C PHE A 261 -20.10 -17.77 4.25
N ARG A 262 -19.33 -18.18 3.22
CA ARG A 262 -18.31 -17.32 2.61
C ARG A 262 -18.85 -15.94 2.21
N PRO A 263 -19.97 -15.81 1.47
CA PRO A 263 -20.45 -14.49 1.04
C PRO A 263 -20.69 -13.53 2.21
N PHE A 264 -21.32 -14.01 3.30
CA PHE A 264 -21.60 -13.18 4.47
C PHE A 264 -20.31 -12.62 5.10
N PHE A 265 -19.33 -13.49 5.33
CA PHE A 265 -18.08 -13.06 5.96
C PHE A 265 -17.20 -12.21 5.04
N THR A 266 -17.24 -12.44 3.73
CA THR A 266 -16.56 -11.58 2.74
C THR A 266 -17.07 -10.15 2.85
N TYR A 267 -18.40 -9.95 2.86
CA TYR A 267 -18.98 -8.61 3.05
C TYR A 267 -18.63 -8.02 4.42
N LEU A 268 -18.69 -8.81 5.49
CA LEU A 268 -18.35 -8.34 6.84
C LEU A 268 -16.92 -7.82 6.92
N PHE A 269 -15.94 -8.55 6.37
CA PHE A 269 -14.55 -8.14 6.39
C PHE A 269 -14.32 -6.87 5.56
N HIS A 270 -14.95 -6.74 4.38
CA HIS A 270 -14.88 -5.52 3.58
C HIS A 270 -15.50 -4.31 4.30
N ILE A 271 -16.69 -4.48 4.89
CA ILE A 271 -17.36 -3.43 5.68
C ILE A 271 -16.47 -3.01 6.84
N TYR A 272 -15.84 -3.96 7.53
CA TYR A 272 -14.94 -3.66 8.65
C TYR A 272 -13.80 -2.71 8.24
N VAL A 273 -13.11 -2.99 7.12
CA VAL A 273 -12.04 -2.09 6.63
C VAL A 273 -12.60 -0.74 6.19
N ALA A 274 -13.71 -0.74 5.45
CA ALA A 274 -14.30 0.48 4.92
C ALA A 274 -14.90 1.39 6.01
N ALA A 275 -15.42 0.81 7.10
CA ALA A 275 -16.10 1.53 8.18
C ALA A 275 -15.19 2.56 8.87
N PHE A 276 -13.87 2.36 8.86
CA PHE A 276 -12.93 3.31 9.46
C PHE A 276 -12.59 4.51 8.57
N SER A 277 -12.79 4.41 7.25
CA SER A 277 -12.32 5.42 6.28
C SER A 277 -12.87 6.84 6.58
N VAL A 278 -14.19 6.98 6.67
CA VAL A 278 -14.85 8.27 6.91
C VAL A 278 -14.67 8.75 8.36
N PRO A 279 -14.93 7.93 9.40
CA PRO A 279 -14.80 8.38 10.79
C PRO A 279 -13.38 8.83 11.16
N VAL A 280 -12.33 8.13 10.70
CA VAL A 280 -10.94 8.52 10.97
C VAL A 280 -10.61 9.87 10.33
N ALA A 281 -11.06 10.10 9.08
CA ALA A 281 -10.86 11.38 8.39
C ALA A 281 -11.59 12.54 9.09
N ILE A 282 -12.77 12.30 9.65
CA ILE A 282 -13.50 13.31 10.43
C ILE A 282 -12.81 13.57 11.78
N ARG A 283 -12.47 12.51 12.52
CA ARG A 283 -11.90 12.61 13.88
C ARG A 283 -10.56 13.31 13.88
N PHE A 284 -9.71 13.03 12.89
CA PHE A 284 -8.38 13.62 12.77
C PHE A 284 -8.32 14.69 11.68
N SER A 285 -9.42 15.41 11.45
CA SER A 285 -9.47 16.52 10.50
C SER A 285 -8.50 17.67 10.83
N SER A 286 -8.10 17.80 12.10
CA SER A 286 -7.03 18.70 12.56
C SER A 286 -5.62 18.25 12.14
N TYR A 287 -5.44 16.94 11.90
CA TYR A 287 -4.17 16.31 11.52
C TYR A 287 -4.39 15.37 10.32
N PRO A 288 -4.75 15.91 9.14
CA PRO A 288 -5.21 15.09 8.02
C PRO A 288 -4.15 14.14 7.45
N LEU A 289 -2.85 14.46 7.58
CA LEU A 289 -1.77 13.52 7.25
C LEU A 289 -1.74 12.32 8.19
N PHE A 290 -2.04 12.51 9.48
CA PHE A 290 -2.17 11.41 10.43
C PHE A 290 -3.43 10.59 10.14
N ALA A 291 -4.53 11.22 9.74
CA ALA A 291 -5.72 10.50 9.27
C ALA A 291 -5.40 9.58 8.08
N LEU A 292 -4.69 10.11 7.08
CA LEU A 292 -4.20 9.32 5.93
C LEU A 292 -3.31 8.16 6.39
N CYS A 293 -2.32 8.43 7.25
CA CYS A 293 -1.43 7.41 7.80
C CYS A 293 -2.22 6.29 8.53
N THR A 294 -3.24 6.66 9.30
CA THR A 294 -4.08 5.72 10.05
C THR A 294 -4.90 4.83 9.12
N ILE A 295 -5.55 5.39 8.09
CA ILE A 295 -6.32 4.59 7.14
C ILE A 295 -5.41 3.66 6.34
N VAL A 296 -4.20 4.11 5.96
CA VAL A 296 -3.18 3.23 5.33
C VAL A 296 -2.78 2.09 6.28
N GLY A 297 -2.57 2.37 7.56
CA GLY A 297 -2.30 1.34 8.57
C GLY A 297 -3.42 0.31 8.71
N ILE A 298 -4.67 0.76 8.75
CA ILE A 298 -5.86 -0.11 8.77
C ILE A 298 -5.91 -0.97 7.51
N CYS A 299 -5.74 -0.38 6.33
CA CYS A 299 -5.70 -1.13 5.07
C CYS A 299 -4.56 -2.14 5.04
N SER A 300 -3.36 -1.77 5.50
CA SER A 300 -2.19 -2.66 5.53
C SER A 300 -2.38 -3.90 6.42
N THR A 301 -3.24 -3.78 7.44
CA THR A 301 -3.49 -4.86 8.41
C THR A 301 -4.66 -5.75 7.96
N PHE A 302 -5.73 -5.15 7.43
CA PHE A 302 -7.02 -5.81 7.27
C PHE A 302 -7.47 -6.03 5.83
N LYS A 303 -6.74 -5.55 4.82
CA LYS A 303 -7.10 -5.82 3.41
C LYS A 303 -6.95 -7.31 3.08
N SER A 304 -7.56 -7.74 1.97
CA SER A 304 -7.68 -9.15 1.60
C SER A 304 -6.38 -9.79 1.10
N TYR A 305 -5.58 -9.05 0.33
CA TYR A 305 -4.28 -9.48 -0.20
C TYR A 305 -3.14 -8.55 0.27
N PRO A 306 -2.78 -8.53 1.56
CA PRO A 306 -1.65 -7.77 2.06
C PRO A 306 -0.32 -8.45 1.74
N GLU A 307 0.70 -7.62 1.55
CA GLU A 307 2.10 -8.00 1.36
C GLU A 307 3.00 -7.02 2.12
N THR A 308 4.30 -7.31 2.18
CA THR A 308 5.26 -6.50 2.94
C THR A 308 5.24 -5.01 2.56
N SER A 309 4.97 -4.69 1.29
CA SER A 309 4.91 -3.31 0.80
C SER A 309 3.94 -2.42 1.59
N ASP A 310 2.83 -2.99 2.05
CA ASP A 310 1.78 -2.25 2.78
C ASP A 310 2.24 -1.77 4.15
N ILE A 311 3.00 -2.60 4.86
CA ILE A 311 3.66 -2.21 6.11
C ILE A 311 4.73 -1.16 5.82
N GLY A 312 5.46 -1.36 4.72
CA GLY A 312 6.54 -0.49 4.29
C GLY A 312 6.09 0.95 4.12
N ILE A 313 4.96 1.15 3.44
CA ILE A 313 4.36 2.48 3.26
C ILE A 313 3.79 3.05 4.56
N TYR A 314 3.15 2.23 5.41
CA TYR A 314 2.63 2.68 6.70
C TYR A 314 3.74 3.21 7.62
N PHE A 315 4.84 2.47 7.79
CA PHE A 315 5.98 2.93 8.59
C PHE A 315 6.58 4.23 8.06
N SER A 316 6.62 4.36 6.73
CA SER A 316 7.15 5.55 6.07
C SER A 316 6.26 6.77 6.27
N LEU A 317 4.93 6.61 6.22
CA LEU A 317 3.99 7.69 6.54
C LEU A 317 4.02 8.07 8.02
N LEU A 318 4.25 7.10 8.92
CA LEU A 318 4.37 7.37 10.35
C LEU A 318 5.53 8.32 10.66
N THR A 319 6.62 8.29 9.88
CA THR A 319 7.75 9.24 10.00
C THR A 319 7.36 10.70 9.75
N LEU A 320 6.25 10.95 9.07
CA LEU A 320 5.71 12.31 8.88
C LEU A 320 4.98 12.83 10.13
N CYS A 321 4.79 11.98 11.14
CA CYS A 321 4.04 12.24 12.35
C CYS A 321 4.98 12.25 13.57
N LYS A 322 5.99 13.14 13.60
CA LYS A 322 7.06 13.14 14.62
C LYS A 322 6.54 13.07 16.07
N PRO A 323 5.49 13.80 16.48
CA PRO A 323 5.02 13.77 17.87
C PRO A 323 4.54 12.41 18.36
N VAL A 324 4.16 11.51 17.45
CA VAL A 324 3.71 10.15 17.79
C VAL A 324 4.83 9.37 18.47
N PHE A 325 6.06 9.45 17.96
CA PHE A 325 7.20 8.67 18.47
C PHE A 325 7.59 9.00 19.91
N SER A 326 7.27 10.19 20.42
CA SER A 326 7.53 10.54 21.83
C SER A 326 6.47 10.02 22.79
N LEU A 327 5.30 9.61 22.30
CA LEU A 327 4.14 9.28 23.13
C LEU A 327 3.69 7.82 23.03
N VAL A 328 4.23 7.05 22.08
CA VAL A 328 4.03 5.60 21.99
C VAL A 328 4.55 4.89 23.24
N ARG A 329 3.76 3.95 23.75
CA ARG A 329 4.06 3.19 24.97
C ARG A 329 4.72 1.86 24.71
N TYR A 330 4.41 1.24 23.58
CA TYR A 330 4.86 -0.10 23.25
C TYR A 330 5.84 -0.17 22.06
N PRO A 331 6.79 0.79 21.87
CA PRO A 331 7.66 0.76 20.70
C PRO A 331 8.57 -0.48 20.69
N LEU A 332 9.08 -0.91 21.86
CA LEU A 332 9.94 -2.08 21.97
C LEU A 332 9.17 -3.40 21.71
N PRO A 333 8.03 -3.68 22.39
CA PRO A 333 7.22 -4.86 22.06
C PRO A 333 6.84 -4.94 20.58
N VAL A 334 6.38 -3.84 19.99
CA VAL A 334 6.01 -3.79 18.56
C VAL A 334 7.23 -4.10 17.67
N ALA A 335 8.38 -3.47 17.93
CA ALA A 335 9.59 -3.73 17.14
C ALA A 335 10.05 -5.18 17.23
N LEU A 336 10.00 -5.78 18.42
CA LEU A 336 10.33 -7.19 18.63
C LEU A 336 9.35 -8.12 17.94
N VAL A 337 8.05 -7.83 17.97
CA VAL A 337 7.03 -8.62 17.28
C VAL A 337 7.23 -8.56 15.76
N VAL A 338 7.49 -7.38 15.19
CA VAL A 338 7.76 -7.23 13.75
C VAL A 338 9.04 -7.97 13.35
N LEU A 339 10.10 -7.90 14.16
CA LEU A 339 11.34 -8.65 13.92
C LEU A 339 11.08 -10.17 13.97
N TYR A 340 10.40 -10.62 15.02
CA TYR A 340 10.06 -12.02 15.26
C TYR A 340 9.25 -12.61 14.09
N THR A 341 8.23 -11.90 13.63
CA THR A 341 7.37 -12.36 12.53
C THR A 341 8.08 -12.30 11.18
N SER A 342 8.95 -11.31 10.95
CA SER A 342 9.73 -11.20 9.72
C SER A 342 10.72 -12.34 9.52
N VAL A 343 11.21 -12.95 10.61
CA VAL A 343 12.12 -14.11 10.56
C VAL A 343 11.35 -15.42 10.47
N LEU A 344 10.29 -15.57 11.26
CA LEU A 344 9.56 -16.83 11.34
C LEU A 344 8.56 -17.05 10.22
N ALA A 345 7.92 -16.00 9.66
CA ALA A 345 6.99 -16.18 8.55
C ALA A 345 7.65 -16.88 7.35
N PRO A 346 8.85 -16.45 6.91
CA PRO A 346 9.53 -17.15 5.84
C PRO A 346 9.94 -18.59 6.16
N THR A 347 10.33 -18.82 7.41
CA THR A 347 10.76 -20.13 7.90
C THR A 347 9.59 -21.11 7.96
N PHE A 348 8.45 -20.68 8.51
CA PHE A 348 7.25 -21.52 8.61
C PHE A 348 6.61 -21.77 7.24
N TYR A 349 6.64 -20.79 6.33
CA TYR A 349 6.20 -21.03 4.96
C TYR A 349 7.07 -22.09 4.27
N HIS A 350 8.40 -21.99 4.40
CA HIS A 350 9.34 -22.98 3.84
C HIS A 350 9.15 -24.38 4.44
N LEU A 351 9.00 -24.48 5.77
CA LEU A 351 8.74 -25.75 6.44
C LEU A 351 7.45 -26.41 5.98
N TRP A 352 6.43 -25.61 5.68
CA TRP A 352 5.13 -26.08 5.21
C TRP A 352 5.16 -26.47 3.73
N ILE A 353 5.56 -25.56 2.84
CA ILE A 353 5.43 -25.75 1.39
C ILE A 353 6.58 -26.57 0.80
N ASP A 354 7.83 -26.26 1.17
CA ASP A 354 9.00 -26.84 0.52
C ASP A 354 9.47 -28.13 1.20
N LEU A 355 9.45 -28.17 2.53
CA LEU A 355 9.93 -29.33 3.30
C LEU A 355 8.82 -30.30 3.69
N GLY A 356 7.55 -29.87 3.68
CA GLY A 356 6.41 -30.69 4.09
C GLY A 356 6.42 -31.14 5.56
N SER A 357 7.32 -30.59 6.38
CA SER A 357 7.48 -30.92 7.80
C SER A 357 6.63 -30.05 8.73
N GLY A 358 6.06 -28.95 8.21
CA GLY A 358 5.17 -28.05 8.91
C GLY A 358 3.75 -28.06 8.34
N ASN A 359 2.79 -27.56 9.12
CA ASN A 359 1.40 -27.36 8.67
C ASN A 359 1.13 -25.85 8.42
N SER A 360 0.15 -25.55 7.57
CA SER A 360 -0.41 -24.22 7.31
C SER A 360 -0.71 -23.44 8.58
N ASN A 361 -1.14 -24.11 9.65
CA ASN A 361 -1.45 -23.51 10.95
C ASN A 361 -0.23 -22.77 11.54
N PHE A 362 1.00 -23.23 11.32
CA PHE A 362 2.20 -22.54 11.81
C PHE A 362 2.41 -21.21 11.08
N PHE A 363 2.27 -21.23 9.75
CA PHE A 363 2.34 -20.00 8.96
C PHE A 363 1.20 -19.04 9.32
N TYR A 364 -0.03 -19.54 9.47
CA TYR A 364 -1.13 -18.69 9.87
C TYR A 364 -0.97 -18.13 11.30
N ALA A 365 -0.51 -18.95 12.25
CA ALA A 365 -0.26 -18.49 13.62
C ALA A 365 0.73 -17.32 13.67
N ILE A 366 1.83 -17.37 12.89
CA ILE A 366 2.77 -16.25 12.85
C ILE A 366 2.18 -15.01 12.15
N THR A 367 1.29 -15.17 11.16
CA THR A 367 0.55 -14.03 10.58
C THR A 367 -0.42 -13.39 11.58
N LEU A 368 -1.02 -14.16 12.50
CA LEU A 368 -1.83 -13.60 13.59
C LEU A 368 -0.99 -12.80 14.58
N VAL A 369 0.21 -13.29 14.93
CA VAL A 369 1.16 -12.54 15.77
C VAL A 369 1.58 -11.24 15.08
N TYR A 370 1.82 -11.28 13.77
CA TYR A 370 2.09 -10.10 12.95
C TYR A 370 0.93 -9.10 12.99
N ALA A 371 -0.30 -9.55 12.74
CA ALA A 371 -1.48 -8.69 12.78
C ALA A 371 -1.68 -8.06 14.16
N LEU A 372 -1.47 -8.83 15.24
CA LEU A 372 -1.51 -8.30 16.61
C LEU A 372 -0.49 -7.18 16.81
N GLY A 373 0.75 -7.35 16.34
CA GLY A 373 1.78 -6.31 16.40
C GLY A 373 1.37 -5.04 15.65
N MET A 374 0.78 -5.18 14.46
CA MET A 374 0.30 -4.05 13.66
C MET A 374 -0.89 -3.34 14.31
N ILE A 375 -1.84 -4.08 14.89
CA ILE A 375 -2.98 -3.52 15.62
C ILE A 375 -2.50 -2.77 16.86
N LEU A 376 -1.55 -3.32 17.62
CA LEU A 376 -0.96 -2.65 18.78
C LEU A 376 -0.28 -1.34 18.36
N LEU A 377 0.51 -1.34 17.29
CA LEU A 377 1.14 -0.12 16.77
C LEU A 377 0.10 0.91 16.32
N LEU A 378 -0.94 0.48 15.59
CA LEU A 378 -2.01 1.35 15.14
C LEU A 378 -2.74 1.98 16.34
N ALA A 379 -3.16 1.17 17.31
CA ALA A 379 -3.86 1.62 18.50
C ALA A 379 -3.01 2.57 19.36
N ASP A 380 -1.72 2.25 19.56
CA ASP A 380 -0.78 3.09 20.31
C ASP A 380 -0.51 4.42 19.58
N SER A 381 -0.41 4.40 18.24
CA SER A 381 -0.25 5.62 17.44
C SER A 381 -1.48 6.54 17.51
N ILE A 382 -2.69 5.97 17.47
CA ILE A 382 -3.96 6.69 17.65
C ILE A 382 -4.02 7.28 19.06
N TRP A 383 -3.71 6.46 20.07
CA TRP A 383 -3.67 6.89 21.47
C TRP A 383 -2.69 8.05 21.69
N ALA A 384 -1.49 7.97 21.10
CA ALA A 384 -0.49 9.02 21.17
C ALA A 384 -1.02 10.38 20.65
N VAL A 385 -1.76 10.39 19.53
CA VAL A 385 -2.35 11.62 18.99
C VAL A 385 -3.53 12.11 19.83
N LEU A 386 -4.38 11.21 20.31
CA LEU A 386 -5.48 11.57 21.22
C LEU A 386 -4.95 12.20 22.51
N ARG A 387 -3.87 11.67 23.06
CA ARG A 387 -3.18 12.24 24.21
C ARG A 387 -2.62 13.61 23.90
N LEU A 388 -1.91 13.76 22.77
CA LEU A 388 -1.39 15.06 22.34
C LEU A 388 -2.46 16.14 22.22
N GLU A 389 -3.67 15.79 21.75
CA GLU A 389 -4.82 16.73 21.73
C GLU A 389 -5.37 17.05 23.12
N TYR A 390 -5.36 16.08 24.03
CA TYR A 390 -5.97 16.21 25.35
C TYR A 390 -5.10 17.00 26.34
N ASP A 391 -3.82 16.63 26.49
CA ASP A 391 -2.91 17.16 27.52
C ASP A 391 -1.59 17.72 26.95
N GLY A 392 -1.44 17.76 25.63
CA GLY A 392 -0.19 18.15 24.97
C GLY A 392 0.96 17.15 25.18
N GLY A 393 0.66 15.92 25.64
CA GLY A 393 1.62 14.85 25.91
C GLY A 393 2.37 14.98 27.24
N LYS A 394 1.90 15.83 28.18
CA LYS A 394 2.65 16.20 29.40
C LYS A 394 2.16 15.56 30.68
N ASP A 395 0.90 15.13 30.77
CA ASP A 395 0.35 14.63 32.02
C ASP A 395 0.67 13.15 32.19
N SER A 396 1.52 12.84 33.19
CA SER A 396 1.91 11.45 33.50
C SER A 396 0.78 10.61 34.09
N SER A 397 -0.32 11.23 34.55
CA SER A 397 -1.46 10.53 35.13
C SER A 397 -2.42 9.94 34.09
N VAL A 398 -2.36 10.41 32.84
CA VAL A 398 -3.19 9.89 31.75
C VAL A 398 -2.65 8.53 31.32
N VAL A 399 -3.37 7.46 31.68
CA VAL A 399 -3.06 6.07 31.32
C VAL A 399 -4.02 5.60 30.22
N GLN A 400 -3.49 4.85 29.25
CA GLN A 400 -4.28 4.08 28.29
C GLN A 400 -5.09 3.04 29.07
N ILE A 401 -6.43 3.20 29.05
CA ILE A 401 -7.38 2.28 29.69
C ILE A 401 -7.55 1.04 28.82
#